data_AF-A0A3D9MSK0-F1
#
_entry.id   AF-A0A3D9MSK0-F1
#
_cell.length_a   1.000
_cell.length_b   1.000
_cell.length_c   1.000
_cell.angle_alpha   90.00
_cell.angle_beta   90.00
_cell.angle_gamma   90.00
#
_symmetry.space_group_name_H-M   'P 1'
#
loop_
_entity.id
_entity.type
_entity.pdbx_description
1 polymer ?
#
loop_
_entity_poly.entity_id
_entity_poly.type
_entity_poly.pdbx_seq_one_letter_code
_entity_poly.pdbx_strand_id
1 'polypeptide(L)'
;MRKGGSRLWANVVITAVYDESGDLLGFAKITRDMTERRRLEDLERASGASALVRQAREKKQKRIARELHDDLGQQITALKMTLALHKTELAQFVSATRRAHLGLVHEMASQLDAMATSMRRIAPALL
;
A
#
# COMPACT_ATOMS: atom_id res chain seq x y z
N MET A 1 -26.38 36.03 -30.71
CA MET A 1 -25.75 35.17 -31.72
C MET A 1 -24.98 36.05 -32.68
N ARG A 2 -23.74 35.70 -33.05
CA ARG A 2 -22.98 36.41 -34.11
C ARG A 2 -23.66 36.15 -35.47
N LYS A 3 -23.34 36.94 -36.51
CA LYS A 3 -23.86 36.77 -37.91
C LYS A 3 -23.34 35.49 -38.63
N GLY A 4 -23.19 34.40 -37.88
CA GLY A 4 -22.77 33.07 -38.32
C GLY A 4 -23.19 31.95 -37.36
N GLY A 5 -24.11 32.22 -36.42
CA GLY A 5 -24.72 31.19 -35.55
C GLY A 5 -24.01 30.89 -34.23
N SER A 6 -22.83 31.48 -33.95
CA SER A 6 -22.14 31.23 -32.68
C SER A 6 -22.73 32.03 -31.51
N ARG A 7 -22.78 31.39 -30.33
CA ARG A 7 -23.15 32.02 -29.06
C ARG A 7 -22.02 32.94 -28.61
N LEU A 8 -22.39 34.17 -28.24
CA LEU A 8 -21.49 35.22 -27.80
C LEU A 8 -21.83 35.56 -26.36
N TRP A 9 -20.85 35.52 -25.47
CA TRP A 9 -21.01 36.09 -24.13
C TRP A 9 -20.64 37.57 -24.20
N ALA A 10 -21.63 38.43 -24.05
CA ALA A 10 -21.46 39.87 -24.18
C ALA A 10 -21.82 40.57 -22.88
N ASN A 11 -20.95 41.49 -22.45
CA ASN A 11 -21.34 42.52 -21.50
C ASN A 11 -21.82 43.73 -22.30
N VAL A 12 -23.06 44.16 -22.05
CA VAL A 12 -23.71 45.23 -22.79
C VAL A 12 -24.05 46.35 -21.82
N VAL A 13 -23.53 47.54 -22.10
CA VAL A 13 -23.90 48.77 -21.40
C VAL A 13 -24.64 49.67 -22.38
N ILE A 14 -25.81 50.16 -21.99
CA ILE A 14 -26.63 51.08 -22.78
C ILE A 14 -26.86 52.33 -21.94
N THR A 15 -26.56 53.50 -22.51
CA THR A 15 -26.69 54.79 -21.84
C THR A 15 -27.50 55.73 -22.73
N ALA A 16 -28.47 56.42 -22.12
CA ALA A 16 -29.21 57.48 -22.80
C ALA A 16 -28.31 58.69 -23.03
N VAL A 17 -28.37 59.25 -24.23
CA VAL A 17 -27.62 60.45 -24.64
C VAL A 17 -28.62 61.59 -24.80
N TYR A 18 -28.35 62.70 -24.15
CA TYR A 18 -29.19 63.90 -24.15
C TYR A 18 -28.42 65.06 -24.78
N ASP A 19 -29.13 66.04 -25.33
CA ASP A 19 -28.54 67.29 -25.80
C ASP A 19 -28.29 68.29 -24.64
N GLU A 20 -27.77 69.47 -24.97
CA GLU A 20 -27.47 70.53 -23.99
C GLU A 20 -28.73 71.12 -23.33
N SER A 21 -29.91 70.91 -23.92
CA SER A 21 -31.21 71.34 -23.38
C SER A 21 -31.86 70.27 -22.49
N GLY A 22 -31.29 69.07 -22.44
CA GLY A 22 -31.79 67.93 -21.68
C GLY A 22 -32.73 67.00 -22.46
N ASP A 23 -32.93 67.23 -23.76
CA ASP A 23 -33.81 66.40 -24.58
C ASP A 23 -33.10 65.11 -25.02
N LEU A 24 -33.83 63.99 -25.01
CA LEU A 24 -33.28 62.67 -25.34
C LEU A 24 -32.95 62.58 -26.84
N LEU A 25 -31.65 62.52 -27.16
CA LEU A 25 -31.16 62.31 -28.52
C LEU A 25 -31.17 60.84 -28.93
N GLY A 26 -31.01 59.91 -27.98
CA GLY A 26 -31.05 58.48 -28.26
C GLY A 26 -30.27 57.64 -27.25
N PHE A 27 -29.85 56.44 -27.66
CA PHE A 27 -29.15 55.50 -26.80
C PHE A 27 -27.82 55.08 -27.42
N ALA A 28 -26.73 55.24 -26.67
CA ALA A 28 -25.43 54.68 -27.00
C ALA A 28 -25.32 53.27 -26.42
N LYS A 29 -24.81 52.32 -27.20
CA LYS A 29 -24.60 50.93 -26.77
C LYS A 29 -23.15 50.53 -26.95
N ILE A 30 -22.53 50.06 -25.87
CA ILE A 30 -21.21 49.43 -25.88
C ILE A 30 -21.41 47.95 -25.61
N THR A 31 -20.87 47.10 -26.48
CA THR A 31 -20.92 45.64 -26.34
C THR A 31 -19.51 45.10 -26.28
N ARG A 32 -19.10 44.55 -25.14
CA ARG A 32 -17.81 43.90 -24.94
C ARG A 32 -17.97 42.40 -25.03
N ASP A 33 -17.24 41.76 -25.94
CA ASP A 33 -17.14 40.30 -26.01
C ASP A 33 -16.31 39.78 -24.84
N MET A 34 -16.86 38.84 -24.10
CA MET A 34 -16.28 38.21 -22.90
C MET A 34 -16.05 36.71 -23.10
N THR A 35 -16.25 36.19 -24.31
CA THR A 35 -16.24 34.75 -24.61
C THR A 35 -14.89 34.11 -24.29
N GLU A 36 -13.78 34.76 -24.67
CA GLU A 36 -12.44 34.24 -24.41
C GLU A 36 -12.07 34.27 -22.92
N ARG A 37 -12.41 35.36 -22.22
CA ARG A 37 -12.17 35.46 -20.78
C ARG A 37 -12.93 34.38 -20.00
N ARG A 38 -14.18 34.12 -20.35
CA ARG A 38 -14.98 33.03 -19.77
C ARG A 38 -14.34 31.67 -20.02
N ARG A 39 -13.88 31.42 -21.25
CA ARG A 39 -13.22 30.16 -21.62
C ARG A 39 -11.94 29.92 -20.80
N LEU A 40 -11.14 30.97 -20.59
CA LEU A 40 -9.94 30.89 -19.75
C LEU A 40 -10.30 30.63 -18.27
N GLU A 41 -11.28 31.35 -17.72
CA GLU A 41 -11.74 31.13 -16.33
C GLU A 41 -12.28 29.70 -16.13
N ASP A 42 -13.02 29.15 -17.10
CA ASP A 42 -13.54 27.79 -17.01
C ASP A 42 -12.42 26.74 -17.15
N LEU A 43 -11.42 26.99 -18.00
CA LEU A 43 -10.24 26.14 -18.13
C LEU A 43 -9.39 26.14 -16.85
N GLU A 44 -9.19 27.30 -16.23
CA GLU A 44 -8.49 27.43 -14.95
C GLU A 44 -9.22 26.69 -13.82
N ARG A 45 -10.55 26.84 -13.73
CA ARG A 45 -11.36 26.10 -12.75
C ARG A 45 -11.29 24.59 -12.97
N ALA A 46 -11.39 24.13 -14.23
CA ALA A 46 -11.29 22.71 -14.57
C ALA A 46 -9.90 22.14 -14.23
N SER A 47 -8.84 22.89 -14.55
CA SER A 47 -7.46 22.53 -14.22
C SER A 47 -7.23 22.46 -12.71
N GLY A 48 -7.68 23.46 -11.95
CA GLY A 48 -7.56 23.51 -10.50
C GLY A 48 -8.32 22.38 -9.80
N ALA A 49 -9.56 22.09 -10.24
CA ALA A 49 -10.33 20.96 -9.72
C ALA A 49 -9.62 19.61 -9.99
N SER A 50 -9.07 19.43 -11.19
CA SER A 50 -8.30 18.24 -11.54
C SER A 50 -7.03 18.09 -10.70
N ALA A 51 -6.33 19.19 -10.42
CA ALA A 51 -5.15 19.21 -9.56
C ALA A 51 -5.47 18.80 -8.12
N LEU A 52 -6.58 19.29 -7.54
CA LEU A 52 -7.02 18.90 -6.20
C LEU A 52 -7.37 17.42 -6.12
N VAL A 53 -8.09 16.89 -7.11
CA VAL A 53 -8.41 15.45 -7.20
C VAL A 53 -7.14 14.62 -7.30
N ARG A 54 -6.17 15.05 -8.12
CA ARG A 54 -4.88 14.38 -8.25
C ARG A 54 -4.12 14.38 -6.91
N GLN A 55 -4.06 15.53 -6.26
CA GLN A 55 -3.37 15.68 -4.97
C GLN A 55 -4.03 14.83 -3.86
N ALA A 56 -5.36 14.79 -3.81
CA ALA A 56 -6.11 13.96 -2.88
C ALA A 56 -5.82 12.47 -3.12
N ARG A 57 -5.78 12.04 -4.39
CA ARG A 57 -5.44 10.67 -4.78
C ARG A 57 -4.01 10.30 -4.41
N GLU A 58 -3.04 11.15 -4.70
CA GLU A 58 -1.63 10.94 -4.35
C GLU A 58 -1.43 10.84 -2.83
N LYS A 59 -2.06 11.74 -2.04
CA LYS A 59 -2.03 11.69 -0.57
C LYS A 59 -2.62 10.39 -0.04
N LYS A 60 -3.79 10.00 -0.54
CA LYS A 60 -4.44 8.74 -0.15
C LYS A 60 -3.57 7.54 -0.49
N GLN A 61 -2.99 7.49 -1.69
CA GLN A 61 -2.11 6.41 -2.12
C GLN A 61 -0.86 6.30 -1.23
N LYS A 62 -0.19 7.42 -0.91
CA LYS A 62 0.94 7.44 0.04
C LYS A 62 0.57 7.04 1.46
N ARG A 63 -0.68 7.29 1.89
CA ARG A 63 -1.17 6.87 3.21
C ARG A 63 -1.42 5.37 3.24
N ILE A 64 -2.17 4.84 2.26
CA ILE A 64 -2.44 3.41 2.11
C ILE A 64 -1.14 2.62 2.01
N ALA A 65 -0.17 3.09 1.22
CA ALA A 65 1.12 2.40 1.09
C ALA A 65 1.86 2.26 2.43
N ARG A 66 1.83 3.31 3.28
CA ARG A 66 2.44 3.26 4.62
C ARG A 66 1.68 2.33 5.55
N GLU A 67 0.35 2.47 5.62
CA GLU A 67 -0.49 1.61 6.46
C GLU A 67 -0.32 0.13 6.09
N LEU A 68 -0.32 -0.20 4.79
CA LEU A 68 -0.06 -1.55 4.30
C LEU A 68 1.35 -2.03 4.63
N HIS A 69 2.37 -1.20 4.46
CA HIS A 69 3.75 -1.58 4.75
C HIS A 69 3.96 -1.85 6.25
N ASP A 70 3.34 -1.06 7.11
CA ASP A 70 3.43 -1.23 8.56
C ASP A 70 2.68 -2.49 9.01
N ASP A 71 1.44 -2.70 8.57
CA ASP A 71 0.63 -3.88 8.92
C ASP A 71 1.24 -5.18 8.38
N LEU A 72 1.55 -5.23 7.08
CA LEU A 72 2.18 -6.41 6.47
C LEU A 72 3.58 -6.66 7.05
N GLY A 73 4.34 -5.60 7.36
CA GLY A 73 5.64 -5.70 8.00
C GLY A 73 5.57 -6.33 9.39
N GLN A 74 4.58 -5.95 10.19
CA GLN A 74 4.32 -6.55 11.51
C GLN A 74 3.93 -8.03 11.38
N GLN A 75 3.02 -8.37 10.48
CA GLN A 75 2.61 -9.76 10.24
C GLN A 75 3.77 -10.64 9.77
N ILE A 76 4.61 -10.15 8.84
CA ILE A 76 5.81 -10.86 8.38
C ILE A 76 6.79 -11.08 9.55
N THR A 77 6.95 -10.08 10.42
CA THR A 77 7.85 -10.19 11.58
C THR A 77 7.36 -11.28 12.55
N ALA A 78 6.06 -11.30 12.86
CA ALA A 78 5.47 -12.34 13.70
C ALA A 78 5.64 -13.74 13.08
N LEU A 79 5.36 -13.89 11.78
CA LEU A 79 5.54 -15.16 11.07
C LEU A 79 7.00 -15.63 11.08
N LYS A 80 7.97 -14.71 10.89
CA LYS A 80 9.41 -15.02 10.99
C LYS A 80 9.80 -15.50 12.39
N MET A 81 9.27 -14.87 13.44
CA MET A 81 9.53 -15.28 14.83
C MET A 81 8.97 -16.68 15.10
N THR A 82 7.71 -16.95 14.71
CA THR A 82 7.10 -18.28 14.85
C THR A 82 7.90 -19.34 14.10
N LEU A 83 8.33 -19.04 12.86
CA LEU A 83 9.16 -19.96 12.07
C LEU A 83 10.50 -20.23 12.75
N ALA A 84 11.15 -19.22 13.33
CA ALA A 84 12.42 -19.38 14.05
C ALA A 84 12.27 -20.25 15.31
N LEU A 85 11.17 -20.08 16.06
CA LEU A 85 10.84 -20.92 17.21
C LEU A 85 10.65 -22.38 16.79
N HIS A 86 9.81 -22.65 15.79
CA HIS A 86 9.61 -24.03 15.29
C HIS A 86 10.87 -24.67 14.72
N LYS A 87 11.73 -23.89 14.04
CA LYS A 87 13.03 -24.40 13.59
C LYS A 87 13.89 -24.89 14.76
N THR A 88 13.83 -24.19 15.88
CA THR A 88 14.59 -24.52 17.09
C THR A 88 14.00 -25.75 17.79
N GLU A 89 12.67 -25.81 17.94
CA GLU A 89 11.96 -26.96 18.50
C GLU A 89 12.22 -28.23 17.70
N LEU A 90 12.15 -28.16 16.37
CA LEU A 90 12.42 -29.30 15.50
C LEU A 90 13.87 -29.80 15.64
N ALA A 91 14.84 -28.88 15.71
CA ALA A 91 16.24 -29.25 15.93
C ALA A 91 16.46 -29.93 17.29
N GLN A 92 15.81 -29.44 18.34
CA GLN A 92 15.85 -30.04 19.67
C GLN A 92 15.19 -31.42 19.69
N PHE A 93 14.04 -31.58 19.04
CA PHE A 93 13.34 -32.85 18.93
C PHE A 93 14.19 -33.91 18.23
N VAL A 94 14.74 -33.58 17.06
CA VAL A 94 15.64 -34.49 16.32
C VAL A 94 16.86 -34.86 17.15
N SER A 95 17.45 -33.89 17.87
CA SER A 95 18.61 -34.14 18.73
C SER A 95 18.28 -35.00 19.95
N ALA A 96 17.10 -34.83 20.55
CA ALA A 96 16.63 -35.65 21.67
C ALA A 96 16.37 -37.09 21.23
N THR A 97 15.65 -37.28 20.13
CA THR A 97 15.37 -38.61 19.54
C THR A 97 16.67 -39.31 19.15
N ARG A 98 17.61 -38.60 18.51
CA ARG A 98 18.93 -39.15 18.18
C ARG A 98 19.69 -39.58 19.43
N ARG A 99 19.73 -38.76 20.48
CA ARG A 99 20.40 -39.09 21.75
C ARG A 99 19.78 -40.32 22.42
N ALA A 100 18.45 -40.41 22.44
CA ALA A 100 17.75 -41.56 23.02
C ALA A 100 18.09 -42.86 22.29
N HIS A 101 18.08 -42.85 20.94
CA HIS A 101 18.48 -44.03 20.16
C HIS A 101 19.94 -44.43 20.37
N LEU A 102 20.87 -43.48 20.40
CA LEU A 102 22.28 -43.77 20.68
C LEU A 102 22.49 -44.35 22.08
N GLY A 103 21.74 -43.84 23.07
CA GLY A 103 21.75 -44.39 24.43
C GLY A 103 21.29 -45.85 24.48
N LEU A 104 20.19 -46.17 23.78
CA LEU A 104 19.69 -47.55 23.68
C LEU A 104 20.71 -48.49 23.02
N VAL A 105 21.32 -48.05 21.91
CA VAL A 105 22.36 -48.84 21.23
C VAL A 105 23.57 -49.10 22.14
N HIS A 106 23.99 -48.09 22.91
CA HIS A 106 25.09 -48.22 23.84
C HIS A 106 24.78 -49.20 24.99
N GLU A 107 23.56 -49.13 25.55
CA GLU A 107 23.09 -50.06 26.57
C GLU A 107 23.07 -51.50 26.06
N MET A 108 22.53 -51.72 24.85
CA MET A 108 22.51 -53.04 24.22
C MET A 108 23.93 -53.58 24.00
N ALA A 109 24.86 -52.74 23.55
CA ALA A 109 26.26 -53.13 23.38
C ALA A 109 26.90 -53.54 24.73
N SER A 110 26.66 -52.78 25.80
CA SER A 110 27.16 -53.11 27.13
C SER A 110 26.60 -54.43 27.65
N GLN A 111 25.31 -54.71 27.42
CA GLN A 111 24.69 -55.98 27.78
C GLN A 111 25.31 -57.16 27.01
N LEU A 112 25.57 -57.00 25.71
CA LEU A 112 26.25 -58.02 24.91
C LEU A 112 27.65 -58.32 25.44
N ASP A 113 28.43 -57.29 25.79
CA ASP A 113 29.77 -57.46 26.38
C ASP A 113 29.72 -58.17 27.74
N ALA A 114 28.73 -57.84 28.58
CA ALA A 114 28.52 -58.50 29.86
C ALA A 114 28.12 -59.98 29.71
N MET A 115 27.27 -60.29 28.72
CA MET A 115 26.88 -61.67 28.38
C MET A 115 28.08 -62.47 27.87
N ALA A 116 28.88 -61.90 26.96
CA ALA A 116 30.11 -62.52 26.47
C ALA A 116 31.11 -62.80 27.60
N THR A 117 31.26 -61.86 28.55
CA THR A 117 32.14 -62.02 29.71
C THR A 117 31.64 -63.13 30.64
N SER A 118 30.34 -63.18 30.92
CA SER A 118 29.74 -64.23 31.74
C SER A 118 29.90 -65.60 31.08
N MET A 119 29.66 -65.70 29.76
CA MET A 119 29.86 -66.93 29.00
C MET A 119 31.30 -67.43 29.09
N ARG A 120 32.29 -66.54 28.93
CA ARG A 120 33.72 -66.88 29.07
C ARG A 120 34.08 -67.38 30.48
N ARG A 121 33.39 -66.89 31.52
CA ARG A 121 33.60 -67.30 32.92
C ARG A 121 33.00 -68.67 33.24
N ILE A 122 31.86 -69.02 32.64
CA ILE A 122 31.14 -70.28 32.93
C ILE A 122 31.67 -71.44 32.07
N ALA A 123 32.15 -71.17 30.86
CA ALA A 123 32.64 -72.21 29.94
C ALA A 123 33.69 -73.18 30.55
N PRO A 124 34.66 -72.74 31.39
CA PRO A 124 35.60 -73.66 32.04
C PRO A 124 34.98 -74.52 33.15
N ALA A 125 33.82 -74.14 33.69
CA ALA A 125 33.14 -74.88 34.76
C ALA A 125 32.19 -75.98 34.22
N LEU A 126 32.04 -76.06 32.90
CA LEU A 126 31.20 -77.02 32.19
C LEU A 126 32.01 -78.11 31.46
N LEU A 127 33.35 -78.10 31.61
CA LEU A 127 34.30 -79.09 31.10
C LEU A 127 34.96 -79.81 32.28
#